data_AF-A0A6M8FQM7-F1
#
_entry.id   AF-A0A6M8FQM7-F1
#
_cell.length_a   1.000
_cell.length_b   1.000
_cell.length_c   1.000
_cell.angle_alpha   90.00
_cell.angle_beta   90.00
_cell.angle_gamma   90.00
#
_symmetry.space_group_name_H-M   'P 1'
#
loop_
_entity.id
_entity.type
_entity.pdbx_description
1 polymer ?
#
loop_
_entity_poly.entity_id
_entity_poly.type
_entity_poly.pdbx_seq_one_letter_code
_entity_poly.pdbx_strand_id
1 'polypeptide(L)'
;MSTSERQVVVQTDNPQAELLLIDSDFRVVARGTSPLRASIAIGLYAAKAKVGDEESELLFRLAEGTQEMSVTVAAPHFESPIPLAMTSTTHEYHTAAAQRFLTPGNATLNLGGDSEIMICIRDPWRYNFRVDGDVERDAYQRSFSGFRLLDIERSVVLDLDHSAEHNVADGYAAVTVGLPAGAYLLAYERGAQAFRLSLPAVSDWTLQCYINLVADGRGAALVPDLLDAAMLYGRMDEGFDPWCEDLAATETIRKGMLDGRTHVDTPGMRKMLGDQLRSPMLGLYAAHLLLAGDPPDYQLIRALLGKLQDLLGQSHPDVIALACELHRRQSAAANPTRPADLAGELQLLNGPPLLARSWDLLLAAAAAVPSAASEQHPVFRVANHSIGRGIYLNWLEHAGAASPAPPSAPPTPPDLFDITLQDRLTNTTLGGALLTNLTASLLKTTGHAVSTALGWARKLRLGSGQAAPPELARIDTHEDAARALTALAGDYEWKQIIPAIRRNSEWIKHFGGLQGELILMLRDIAEDDTAIAAIDAAFVQRLLESQRVPLATLAEAIATIELGGWVASGRFKSDLKQAGRELLQERIH
;
A
#
# COMPACT_ATOMS: atom_id res chain seq x y z
N MET A 1 37.24 -31.15 -9.04
CA MET A 1 36.80 -31.01 -10.44
C MET A 1 36.49 -29.54 -10.65
N SER A 2 37.01 -28.92 -11.72
CA SER A 2 36.79 -27.50 -12.00
C SER A 2 35.32 -27.29 -12.38
N THR A 3 34.52 -26.72 -11.48
CA THR A 3 33.17 -26.23 -11.79
C THR A 3 33.32 -25.11 -12.80
N SER A 4 33.21 -25.48 -14.07
CA SER A 4 33.43 -24.56 -15.16
C SER A 4 32.21 -23.65 -15.24
N GLU A 5 32.27 -22.50 -14.58
CA GLU A 5 31.23 -21.47 -14.68
C GLU A 5 31.03 -21.04 -16.14
N ARG A 6 29.81 -20.61 -16.45
CA ARG A 6 29.37 -20.15 -17.77
C ARG A 6 28.58 -18.86 -17.64
N GLN A 7 28.67 -18.05 -18.68
CA GLN A 7 27.92 -16.81 -18.76
C GLN A 7 26.48 -17.08 -19.19
N VAL A 8 25.54 -16.57 -18.42
CA VAL A 8 24.12 -16.55 -18.76
C VAL A 8 23.65 -15.11 -18.81
N VAL A 9 22.90 -14.79 -19.86
CA VAL A 9 22.26 -13.49 -20.05
C VAL A 9 20.76 -13.71 -20.03
N VAL A 10 20.09 -13.23 -18.98
CA VAL A 10 18.64 -13.27 -18.86
C VAL A 10 18.08 -11.93 -19.34
N GLN A 11 17.08 -11.97 -20.21
CA GLN A 11 16.39 -10.80 -20.75
C GLN A 11 14.89 -10.92 -20.53
N THR A 12 14.23 -9.78 -20.50
CA THR A 12 12.77 -9.66 -20.48
C THR A 12 12.35 -8.47 -21.34
N ASP A 13 11.11 -8.52 -21.83
CA ASP A 13 10.45 -7.49 -22.63
C ASP A 13 10.00 -6.26 -21.82
N ASN A 14 9.98 -6.33 -20.48
CA ASN A 14 9.89 -5.16 -19.62
C ASN A 14 11.25 -4.85 -18.98
N PRO A 15 11.99 -3.81 -19.42
CA PRO A 15 13.32 -3.51 -18.88
C PRO A 15 13.33 -3.14 -17.40
N GLN A 16 12.17 -2.81 -16.82
CA GLN A 16 12.00 -2.44 -15.42
C GLN A 16 11.57 -3.61 -14.53
N ALA A 17 11.21 -4.75 -15.12
CA ALA A 17 10.94 -5.96 -14.36
C ALA A 17 12.21 -6.45 -13.67
N GLU A 18 12.03 -6.94 -12.46
CA GLU A 18 13.10 -7.56 -11.69
C GLU A 18 13.34 -8.97 -12.22
N LEU A 19 14.58 -9.26 -12.58
CA LEU A 19 15.04 -10.57 -12.99
C LEU A 19 15.69 -11.28 -11.81
N LEU A 20 15.26 -12.52 -11.56
CA LEU A 20 15.86 -13.45 -10.60
C LEU A 20 16.34 -14.68 -11.36
N LEU A 21 17.55 -15.12 -11.06
CA LEU A 21 18.08 -16.39 -11.52
C LEU A 21 18.21 -17.31 -10.31
N ILE A 22 17.52 -18.45 -10.37
CA ILE A 22 17.35 -19.36 -9.24
C ILE A 22 17.91 -20.74 -9.63
N ASP A 23 18.73 -21.35 -8.77
CA ASP A 23 19.28 -22.69 -8.99
C ASP A 23 18.34 -23.82 -8.55
N SER A 24 18.79 -25.07 -8.69
CA SER A 24 18.02 -26.26 -8.29
C SER A 24 17.82 -26.41 -6.77
N ASP A 25 18.58 -25.66 -5.96
CA ASP A 25 18.44 -25.61 -4.51
C ASP A 25 17.53 -24.44 -4.07
N PHE A 26 16.82 -23.83 -5.02
CA PHE A 26 15.95 -22.66 -4.82
C PHE A 26 16.67 -21.42 -4.31
N ARG A 27 17.99 -21.30 -4.55
CA ARG A 27 18.77 -20.12 -4.16
C ARG A 27 18.80 -19.12 -5.29
N VAL A 28 18.59 -17.85 -4.98
CA VAL A 28 18.79 -16.75 -5.92
C VAL A 28 20.30 -16.56 -6.14
N VAL A 29 20.80 -17.04 -7.27
CA VAL A 29 22.22 -16.96 -7.65
C VAL A 29 22.57 -15.65 -8.35
N ALA A 30 21.57 -14.98 -8.94
CA ALA A 30 21.72 -13.62 -9.45
C ALA A 30 20.37 -12.88 -9.41
N ARG A 31 20.44 -11.56 -9.25
CA ARG A 31 19.30 -10.65 -9.18
C ARG A 31 19.65 -9.33 -9.86
N GLY A 32 18.72 -8.75 -10.61
CA GLY A 32 18.90 -7.46 -11.27
C GLY A 32 17.75 -7.16 -12.21
N THR A 33 18.02 -6.53 -13.35
CA THR A 33 17.02 -6.23 -14.38
C THR A 33 17.53 -6.61 -15.76
N SER A 34 16.70 -6.43 -16.79
CA SER A 34 17.08 -6.72 -18.17
C SER A 34 18.21 -5.79 -18.67
N PRO A 35 19.31 -6.31 -19.25
CA PRO A 35 19.75 -7.71 -19.22
C PRO A 35 20.48 -8.06 -17.91
N LEU A 36 20.14 -9.20 -17.31
CA LEU A 36 20.82 -9.75 -16.13
C LEU A 36 21.93 -10.69 -16.59
N ARG A 37 23.19 -10.37 -16.27
CA ARG A 37 24.35 -11.21 -16.61
C ARG A 37 24.88 -11.91 -15.36
N ALA A 38 25.09 -13.21 -15.43
CA ALA A 38 25.59 -14.02 -14.33
C ALA A 38 26.56 -15.10 -14.80
N SER A 39 27.61 -15.36 -14.00
CA SER A 39 28.51 -16.52 -14.17
C SER A 39 28.00 -17.63 -13.25
N ILE A 40 27.45 -18.72 -13.80
CA ILE A 40 26.83 -19.81 -13.03
C ILE A 40 27.35 -21.18 -13.46
N ALA A 41 27.24 -22.17 -12.56
CA ALA A 41 27.63 -23.54 -12.84
C ALA A 41 26.71 -24.23 -13.85
N ILE A 42 27.14 -25.38 -14.38
CA ILE A 42 26.29 -26.26 -15.19
C ILE A 42 25.20 -26.83 -14.28
N GLY A 43 23.93 -26.79 -14.71
CA GLY A 43 22.81 -27.16 -13.85
C GLY A 43 21.42 -26.86 -14.44
N LEU A 44 20.40 -27.07 -13.61
CA LEU A 44 19.02 -26.64 -13.88
C LEU A 44 18.77 -25.32 -13.16
N TYR A 45 18.11 -24.39 -13.86
CA TYR A 45 17.85 -23.05 -13.35
C TYR A 45 16.44 -22.60 -13.72
N ALA A 46 15.90 -21.68 -12.91
CA ALA A 46 14.72 -20.90 -13.22
C ALA A 46 15.11 -19.44 -13.41
N ALA A 47 14.72 -18.86 -14.54
CA ALA A 47 14.73 -17.41 -14.74
C ALA A 47 13.32 -16.88 -14.42
N LYS A 48 13.21 -16.00 -13.42
CA LYS A 48 11.96 -15.30 -13.09
C LYS A 48 12.02 -13.84 -13.48
N ALA A 49 10.92 -13.31 -14.00
CA ALA A 49 10.67 -11.88 -14.12
C ALA A 49 9.55 -11.49 -13.16
N LYS A 50 9.73 -10.41 -12.40
CA LYS A 50 8.80 -9.97 -11.36
C LYS A 50 8.45 -8.49 -11.50
N VAL A 51 7.16 -8.17 -11.51
CA VAL A 51 6.62 -6.80 -11.46
C VAL A 51 5.59 -6.73 -10.35
N GLY A 52 5.87 -5.93 -9.32
CA GLY A 52 5.06 -5.97 -8.11
C GLY A 52 5.10 -7.36 -7.46
N ASP A 53 3.91 -7.91 -7.20
CA ASP A 53 3.63 -9.25 -6.68
C ASP A 53 3.47 -10.31 -7.78
N GLU A 54 3.34 -9.89 -9.04
CA GLU A 54 3.21 -10.77 -10.19
C GLU A 54 4.56 -11.32 -10.67
N GLU A 55 4.60 -12.59 -11.08
CA GLU A 55 5.79 -13.26 -11.59
C GLU A 55 5.55 -14.15 -12.80
N SER A 56 6.53 -14.19 -13.69
CA SER A 56 6.65 -15.15 -14.80
C SER A 56 7.93 -15.96 -14.63
N GLU A 57 7.90 -17.24 -14.99
CA GLU A 57 9.03 -18.16 -14.80
C GLU A 57 9.35 -18.94 -16.08
N LEU A 58 10.64 -19.12 -16.35
CA LEU A 58 11.16 -19.98 -17.41
C LEU A 58 12.25 -20.91 -16.86
N LEU A 59 12.01 -22.21 -16.93
CA LEU A 59 13.00 -23.24 -16.58
C LEU A 59 13.94 -23.50 -17.75
N PHE A 60 15.24 -23.58 -17.48
CA PHE A 60 16.24 -23.92 -18.48
C PHE A 60 17.38 -24.76 -17.90
N ARG A 61 18.10 -25.47 -18.80
CA ARG A 61 19.27 -26.27 -18.44
C ARG A 61 20.51 -25.67 -19.08
N LEU A 62 21.52 -25.40 -18.28
CA LEU A 62 22.85 -25.05 -18.74
C LEU A 62 23.67 -26.34 -18.90
N ALA A 63 24.04 -26.68 -20.14
CA ALA A 63 24.74 -27.92 -20.47
C ALA A 63 26.24 -27.70 -20.68
N GLU A 64 27.00 -28.80 -20.64
CA GLU A 64 28.42 -28.79 -21.00
C GLU A 64 28.60 -28.40 -22.48
N GLY A 65 29.61 -27.58 -22.78
CA GLY A 65 29.90 -27.07 -24.13
C GLY A 65 29.28 -25.71 -24.47
N THR A 66 28.30 -25.22 -23.71
CA THR A 66 27.71 -23.87 -23.90
C THR A 66 28.61 -22.83 -23.24
N GLN A 67 29.21 -21.90 -24.01
CA GLN A 67 30.04 -20.82 -23.45
C GLN A 67 29.21 -19.65 -22.92
N GLU A 68 28.19 -19.25 -23.67
CA GLU A 68 27.23 -18.20 -23.34
C GLU A 68 25.82 -18.70 -23.68
N MET A 69 24.87 -18.48 -22.77
CA MET A 69 23.46 -18.81 -22.98
C MET A 69 22.61 -17.55 -22.81
N SER A 70 21.77 -17.25 -23.81
CA SER A 70 20.75 -16.21 -23.69
C SER A 70 19.40 -16.83 -23.36
N VAL A 71 18.70 -16.28 -22.37
CA VAL A 71 17.41 -16.74 -21.87
C VAL A 71 16.46 -15.55 -21.87
N THR A 72 15.31 -15.65 -22.54
CA THR A 72 14.29 -14.60 -22.53
C THR A 72 13.07 -15.07 -21.74
N VAL A 73 12.75 -14.38 -20.65
CA VAL A 73 11.55 -14.60 -19.85
C VAL A 73 10.59 -13.43 -20.07
N ALA A 74 9.32 -13.72 -20.38
CA ALA A 74 8.30 -12.68 -20.53
C ALA A 74 8.05 -11.99 -19.20
N ALA A 75 7.91 -10.67 -19.19
CA ALA A 75 7.44 -9.96 -18.02
C ALA A 75 5.99 -10.35 -17.73
N PRO A 76 5.61 -10.52 -16.46
CA PRO A 76 4.22 -10.73 -16.13
C PRO A 76 3.41 -9.46 -16.44
N HIS A 77 2.17 -9.64 -16.89
CA HIS A 77 1.20 -8.55 -16.84
C HIS A 77 0.87 -8.28 -15.38
N PHE A 78 0.74 -7.01 -15.01
CA PHE A 78 0.40 -6.60 -13.66
C PHE A 78 -0.80 -5.67 -13.66
N GLU A 79 -1.47 -5.57 -12.52
CA GLU A 79 -2.60 -4.66 -12.36
C GLU A 79 -2.12 -3.21 -12.22
N SER A 80 -2.76 -2.28 -12.93
CA SER A 80 -2.54 -0.85 -12.74
C SER A 80 -3.87 -0.08 -12.72
N PRO A 81 -4.03 0.97 -11.91
CA PRO A 81 -5.11 1.92 -12.07
C PRO A 81 -5.03 2.70 -13.38
N ILE A 82 -3.84 2.88 -13.94
CA ILE A 82 -3.65 3.56 -15.23
C ILE A 82 -3.99 2.56 -16.36
N PRO A 83 -4.76 2.96 -17.39
CA PRO A 83 -5.07 2.09 -18.52
C PRO A 83 -3.90 1.97 -19.52
N LEU A 84 -2.73 1.52 -19.02
CA LEU A 84 -1.50 1.31 -19.79
C LEU A 84 -1.57 0.04 -20.62
N ALA A 85 -0.89 0.05 -21.76
CA ALA A 85 -0.61 -1.18 -22.47
C ALA A 85 0.20 -2.15 -21.57
N MET A 86 0.08 -3.45 -21.83
CA MET A 86 0.81 -4.52 -21.10
C MET A 86 0.44 -4.69 -19.61
N THR A 87 -0.67 -4.11 -19.16
CA THR A 87 -1.25 -4.35 -17.83
C THR A 87 -2.48 -5.25 -17.93
N SER A 88 -2.79 -6.00 -16.87
CA SER A 88 -3.91 -6.96 -16.86
C SER A 88 -5.29 -6.28 -16.74
N THR A 89 -5.32 -5.01 -16.33
CA THR A 89 -6.53 -4.22 -16.03
C THR A 89 -6.88 -3.20 -17.11
N THR A 90 -6.22 -3.23 -18.26
CA THR A 90 -6.48 -2.28 -19.36
C THR A 90 -7.52 -2.80 -20.33
N HIS A 91 -8.45 -1.90 -20.68
CA HIS A 91 -9.47 -2.11 -21.70
C HIS A 91 -9.44 -0.95 -22.68
N GLU A 92 -9.76 -1.23 -23.95
CA GLU A 92 -9.74 -0.25 -25.05
C GLU A 92 -10.58 1.00 -24.77
N TYR A 93 -11.73 0.87 -24.12
CA TYR A 93 -12.60 1.99 -23.77
C TYR A 93 -12.04 2.83 -22.61
N HIS A 94 -11.28 2.26 -21.67
CA HIS A 94 -10.61 3.03 -20.61
C HIS A 94 -9.42 3.80 -21.18
N THR A 95 -8.64 3.19 -22.08
CA THR A 95 -7.57 3.87 -22.80
C THR A 95 -8.12 5.02 -23.64
N ALA A 96 -9.20 4.77 -24.40
CA ALA A 96 -9.84 5.80 -25.21
C ALA A 96 -10.41 6.95 -24.36
N ALA A 97 -10.98 6.64 -23.18
CA ALA A 97 -11.40 7.65 -22.22
C ALA A 97 -10.22 8.50 -21.74
N ALA A 98 -9.13 7.89 -21.28
CA ALA A 98 -7.94 8.61 -20.85
C ALA A 98 -7.37 9.51 -21.97
N GLN A 99 -7.26 9.02 -23.20
CA GLN A 99 -6.82 9.80 -24.37
C GLN A 99 -7.72 11.02 -24.63
N ARG A 100 -9.03 10.85 -24.51
CA ARG A 100 -10.00 11.93 -24.72
C ARG A 100 -9.94 13.00 -23.64
N PHE A 101 -9.87 12.59 -22.36
CA PHE A 101 -9.78 13.51 -21.22
C PHE A 101 -8.43 14.22 -21.12
N LEU A 102 -7.38 13.64 -21.69
CA LEU A 102 -6.05 14.21 -21.75
C LEU A 102 -5.72 14.73 -23.15
N THR A 103 -6.72 15.03 -23.98
CA THR A 103 -6.48 15.71 -25.25
C THR A 103 -6.04 17.15 -24.96
N PRO A 104 -4.90 17.63 -25.50
CA PRO A 104 -4.41 18.98 -25.21
C PRO A 104 -5.45 20.07 -25.45
N GLY A 105 -5.61 20.95 -24.46
CA GLY A 105 -6.59 22.05 -24.50
C GLY A 105 -8.06 21.63 -24.37
N ASN A 106 -8.34 20.38 -24.01
CA ASN A 106 -9.69 19.82 -23.88
C ASN A 106 -10.10 19.57 -22.42
N ALA A 107 -9.66 20.42 -21.49
CA ALA A 107 -10.15 20.38 -20.11
C ALA A 107 -11.70 20.46 -20.12
N THR A 108 -12.34 19.51 -19.44
CA THR A 108 -13.81 19.42 -19.33
C THR A 108 -14.37 20.68 -18.68
N LEU A 109 -13.66 21.22 -17.71
CA LEU A 109 -13.96 22.49 -17.05
C LEU A 109 -12.68 23.32 -16.95
N ASN A 110 -12.74 24.60 -17.29
CA ASN A 110 -11.60 25.51 -17.13
C ASN A 110 -11.95 26.62 -16.14
N LEU A 111 -11.27 26.60 -14.98
CA LEU A 111 -11.42 27.56 -13.88
C LEU A 111 -10.36 28.67 -13.91
N GLY A 112 -9.62 28.81 -15.02
CA GLY A 112 -8.78 29.97 -15.30
C GLY A 112 -7.35 29.87 -14.77
N GLY A 113 -6.64 28.78 -15.06
CA GLY A 113 -5.22 28.65 -14.71
C GLY A 113 -4.37 27.92 -15.74
N ASP A 114 -3.13 27.67 -15.34
CA ASP A 114 -2.02 27.16 -16.14
C ASP A 114 -1.62 25.72 -15.76
N SER A 115 -2.47 25.02 -15.01
CA SER A 115 -2.29 23.62 -14.64
C SER A 115 -3.60 22.86 -14.83
N GLU A 116 -3.52 21.53 -14.87
CA GLU A 116 -4.69 20.67 -14.94
C GLU A 116 -4.65 19.56 -13.90
N ILE A 117 -5.82 19.13 -13.45
CA ILE A 117 -6.00 17.90 -12.69
C ILE A 117 -7.00 17.03 -13.44
N MET A 118 -6.59 15.81 -13.77
CA MET A 118 -7.45 14.77 -14.31
C MET A 118 -7.72 13.74 -13.22
N ILE A 119 -8.99 13.39 -13.01
CA ILE A 119 -9.40 12.34 -12.07
C ILE A 119 -10.19 11.30 -12.86
N CYS A 120 -9.79 10.04 -12.74
CA CYS A 120 -10.43 8.90 -13.40
C CYS A 120 -10.67 7.79 -12.36
N ILE A 121 -11.94 7.53 -12.08
CA ILE A 121 -12.41 6.43 -11.24
C ILE A 121 -12.90 5.34 -12.18
N ARG A 122 -12.36 4.12 -12.09
CA ARG A 122 -12.71 3.05 -13.03
C ARG A 122 -12.89 1.69 -12.38
N ASP A 123 -13.75 0.87 -12.96
CA ASP A 123 -13.89 -0.55 -12.65
C ASP A 123 -13.16 -1.38 -13.72
N PRO A 124 -11.92 -1.84 -13.47
CA PRO A 124 -11.19 -2.66 -14.43
C PRO A 124 -11.72 -4.10 -14.53
N TRP A 125 -12.55 -4.53 -13.57
CA TRP A 125 -13.03 -5.92 -13.46
C TRP A 125 -14.34 -6.17 -14.19
N ARG A 126 -14.94 -5.11 -14.72
CA ARG A 126 -16.18 -5.14 -15.48
C ARG A 126 -17.34 -5.75 -14.68
N TYR A 127 -17.46 -5.37 -13.41
CA TYR A 127 -18.61 -5.73 -12.57
C TYR A 127 -19.93 -5.26 -13.19
N ASN A 128 -19.93 -4.17 -13.95
CA ASN A 128 -21.08 -3.74 -14.75
C ASN A 128 -21.70 -4.86 -15.61
N PHE A 129 -20.93 -5.81 -16.14
CA PHE A 129 -21.44 -6.93 -16.94
C PHE A 129 -21.93 -8.12 -16.09
N ARG A 130 -21.70 -8.10 -14.78
CA ARG A 130 -22.10 -9.15 -13.83
C ARG A 130 -23.32 -8.77 -12.99
N VAL A 131 -23.72 -7.51 -13.07
CA VAL A 131 -24.79 -6.92 -12.28
C VAL A 131 -26.13 -7.17 -12.98
N ASP A 132 -27.03 -7.89 -12.29
CA ASP A 132 -28.34 -8.25 -12.81
C ASP A 132 -29.46 -7.53 -12.03
N GLY A 133 -30.33 -6.83 -12.76
CA GLY A 133 -31.46 -6.10 -12.19
C GLY A 133 -31.14 -4.66 -11.76
N ASP A 134 -32.21 -3.88 -11.56
CA ASP A 134 -32.10 -2.43 -11.40
C ASP A 134 -31.45 -2.03 -10.07
N VAL A 135 -31.72 -2.76 -8.98
CA VAL A 135 -31.19 -2.44 -7.63
C VAL A 135 -29.66 -2.57 -7.59
N GLU A 136 -29.12 -3.63 -8.17
CA GLU A 136 -27.68 -3.85 -8.23
C GLU A 136 -27.01 -2.84 -9.17
N ARG A 137 -27.67 -2.48 -10.28
CA ARG A 137 -27.19 -1.44 -11.20
C ARG A 137 -27.11 -0.08 -10.54
N ASP A 138 -28.12 0.29 -9.77
CA ASP A 138 -28.12 1.53 -8.99
C ASP A 138 -27.01 1.52 -7.93
N ALA A 139 -26.77 0.38 -7.28
CA ALA A 139 -25.68 0.22 -6.32
C ALA A 139 -24.31 0.36 -6.98
N TYR A 140 -24.12 -0.27 -8.14
CA TYR A 140 -22.91 -0.16 -8.93
C TYR A 140 -22.66 1.28 -9.39
N GLN A 141 -23.67 1.98 -9.91
CA GLN A 141 -23.56 3.38 -10.32
C GLN A 141 -23.14 4.31 -9.17
N ARG A 142 -23.68 4.10 -7.95
CA ARG A 142 -23.28 4.86 -6.76
C ARG A 142 -21.82 4.66 -6.35
N SER A 143 -21.13 3.64 -6.85
CA SER A 143 -19.71 3.39 -6.57
C SER A 143 -18.79 4.47 -7.15
N PHE A 144 -19.28 5.23 -8.16
CA PHE A 144 -18.57 6.34 -8.78
C PHE A 144 -18.85 7.70 -8.12
N SER A 145 -19.66 7.73 -7.05
CA SER A 145 -20.11 8.95 -6.39
C SER A 145 -19.35 9.25 -5.10
N GLY A 146 -19.53 10.46 -4.56
CA GLY A 146 -18.95 10.92 -3.30
C GLY A 146 -17.59 11.59 -3.46
N PHE A 147 -17.17 11.92 -4.68
CA PHE A 147 -15.88 12.55 -4.93
C PHE A 147 -15.99 14.06 -5.10
N ARG A 148 -15.10 14.81 -4.45
CA ARG A 148 -14.99 16.27 -4.61
C ARG A 148 -13.55 16.71 -4.72
N LEU A 149 -13.27 17.67 -5.58
CA LEU A 149 -12.01 18.41 -5.56
C LEU A 149 -12.17 19.62 -4.66
N LEU A 150 -11.27 19.77 -3.70
CA LEU A 150 -11.25 20.88 -2.77
C LEU A 150 -9.97 21.72 -2.98
N ASP A 151 -10.03 23.00 -2.66
CA ASP A 151 -8.83 23.80 -2.42
C ASP A 151 -8.20 23.44 -1.07
N ILE A 152 -7.05 24.07 -0.75
CA ILE A 152 -6.35 23.82 0.51
C ILE A 152 -7.12 24.36 1.73
N GLU A 153 -7.99 25.35 1.55
CA GLU A 153 -8.93 25.87 2.54
C GLU A 153 -10.18 24.98 2.74
N ARG A 154 -10.29 23.88 1.98
CA ARG A 154 -11.41 22.92 1.97
C ARG A 154 -12.71 23.44 1.35
N SER A 155 -12.65 24.50 0.56
CA SER A 155 -13.76 24.92 -0.28
C SER A 155 -13.91 23.95 -1.46
N VAL A 156 -15.15 23.61 -1.81
CA VAL A 156 -15.42 22.74 -2.96
C VAL A 156 -15.13 23.51 -4.24
N VAL A 157 -14.13 23.04 -4.98
CA VAL A 157 -13.76 23.55 -6.32
C VAL A 157 -14.59 22.82 -7.38
N LEU A 158 -14.77 21.50 -7.22
CA LEU A 158 -15.51 20.65 -8.15
C LEU A 158 -16.23 19.54 -7.39
N ASP A 159 -17.50 19.30 -7.74
CA ASP A 159 -18.24 18.11 -7.33
C ASP A 159 -18.32 17.13 -8.50
N LEU A 160 -17.65 15.98 -8.37
CA LEU A 160 -17.53 15.00 -9.46
C LEU A 160 -18.85 14.28 -9.71
N ASP A 161 -19.76 14.23 -8.73
CA ASP A 161 -21.08 13.62 -8.90
C ASP A 161 -21.91 14.38 -9.95
N HIS A 162 -21.60 15.65 -10.17
CA HIS A 162 -22.29 16.52 -11.11
C HIS A 162 -21.47 16.89 -12.35
N SER A 163 -20.15 16.99 -12.21
CA SER A 163 -19.28 17.53 -13.25
C SER A 163 -18.48 16.47 -14.01
N ALA A 164 -18.31 15.27 -13.45
CA ALA A 164 -17.65 14.19 -14.17
C ALA A 164 -18.59 13.57 -15.21
N GLU A 165 -18.01 13.03 -16.28
CA GLU A 165 -18.74 12.12 -17.15
C GLU A 165 -18.84 10.76 -16.47
N HIS A 166 -20.06 10.27 -16.27
CA HIS A 166 -20.31 8.95 -15.72
C HIS A 166 -20.70 8.00 -16.86
N ASN A 167 -19.76 7.18 -17.31
CA ASN A 167 -20.01 6.12 -18.28
C ASN A 167 -20.05 4.77 -17.57
N VAL A 168 -21.20 4.50 -16.95
CA VAL A 168 -21.47 3.26 -16.20
C VAL A 168 -21.36 2.01 -17.10
N ALA A 169 -21.70 2.15 -18.39
CA ALA A 169 -21.64 1.06 -19.36
C ALA A 169 -20.21 0.60 -19.66
N ASP A 170 -19.26 1.54 -19.66
CA ASP A 170 -17.82 1.25 -19.79
C ASP A 170 -17.10 1.22 -18.42
N GLY A 171 -17.85 1.37 -17.33
CA GLY A 171 -17.36 1.29 -15.96
C GLY A 171 -16.32 2.35 -15.60
N TYR A 172 -16.57 3.61 -15.93
CA TYR A 172 -15.73 4.71 -15.46
C TYR A 172 -16.51 6.00 -15.16
N ALA A 173 -15.91 6.84 -14.31
CA ALA A 173 -16.24 8.25 -14.18
C ALA A 173 -14.95 9.08 -14.27
N ALA A 174 -14.94 10.12 -15.11
CA ALA A 174 -13.74 10.91 -15.32
C ALA A 174 -14.02 12.39 -15.60
N VAL A 175 -13.05 13.23 -15.23
CA VAL A 175 -13.07 14.67 -15.48
C VAL A 175 -11.64 15.19 -15.58
N THR A 176 -11.43 16.19 -16.45
CA THR A 176 -10.22 17.02 -16.45
C THR A 176 -10.62 18.45 -16.16
N VAL A 177 -10.00 19.07 -15.16
CA VAL A 177 -10.24 20.46 -14.79
C VAL A 177 -8.96 21.27 -14.92
N GLY A 178 -9.03 22.41 -15.60
CA GLY A 178 -7.97 23.41 -15.65
C GLY A 178 -8.11 24.39 -14.50
N LEU A 179 -7.03 24.67 -13.78
CA LEU A 179 -7.00 25.47 -12.56
C LEU A 179 -5.62 26.12 -12.34
N PRO A 180 -5.50 27.15 -11.49
CA PRO A 180 -4.21 27.72 -11.13
C PRO A 180 -3.32 26.69 -10.43
N ALA A 181 -2.00 26.74 -10.66
CA ALA A 181 -1.06 25.94 -9.86
C ALA A 181 -1.23 26.22 -8.36
N GLY A 182 -1.18 25.17 -7.53
CA GLY A 182 -1.50 25.28 -6.11
C GLY A 182 -1.71 23.94 -5.42
N ALA A 183 -2.13 23.97 -4.15
CA ALA A 183 -2.43 22.77 -3.39
C ALA A 183 -3.92 22.47 -3.42
N TYR A 184 -4.27 21.26 -3.86
CA TYR A 184 -5.65 20.78 -3.92
C TYR A 184 -5.78 19.44 -3.20
N LEU A 185 -7.02 19.08 -2.87
CA LEU A 185 -7.33 17.82 -2.19
C LEU A 185 -8.42 17.08 -2.95
N LEU A 186 -8.23 15.78 -3.18
CA LEU A 186 -9.33 14.90 -3.55
C LEU A 186 -10.00 14.37 -2.28
N ALA A 187 -11.28 14.67 -2.15
CA ALA A 187 -12.15 14.18 -1.10
C ALA A 187 -12.97 13.00 -1.60
N TYR A 188 -12.97 11.88 -0.88
CA TYR A 188 -13.97 10.82 -1.03
C TYR A 188 -14.81 10.74 0.25
N GLU A 189 -16.09 11.06 0.14
CA GLU A 189 -17.01 11.19 1.27
C GLU A 189 -18.00 10.04 1.31
N ARG A 190 -18.12 9.40 2.48
CA ARG A 190 -19.11 8.37 2.73
C ARG A 190 -19.64 8.52 4.15
N GLY A 191 -20.91 8.91 4.25
CA GLY A 191 -21.55 9.19 5.53
C GLY A 191 -20.85 10.34 6.26
N ALA A 192 -20.38 10.08 7.49
CA ALA A 192 -19.71 11.08 8.33
C ALA A 192 -18.17 11.09 8.18
N GLN A 193 -17.62 10.24 7.31
CA GLN A 193 -16.18 10.12 7.11
C GLN A 193 -15.78 10.61 5.72
N ALA A 194 -14.58 11.15 5.67
CA ALA A 194 -14.06 11.83 4.50
C ALA A 194 -12.59 11.45 4.33
N PHE A 195 -12.28 10.67 3.31
CA PHE A 195 -10.89 10.42 2.91
C PHE A 195 -10.36 11.61 2.13
N ARG A 196 -9.08 11.92 2.31
CA ARG A 196 -8.40 13.02 1.64
C ARG A 196 -7.11 12.52 1.02
N LEU A 197 -6.85 12.93 -0.22
CA LEU A 197 -5.59 12.72 -0.93
C LEU A 197 -5.04 14.08 -1.38
N SER A 198 -3.74 14.30 -1.23
CA SER A 198 -3.10 15.54 -1.72
C SER A 198 -2.91 15.49 -3.24
N LEU A 199 -3.31 16.57 -3.91
CA LEU A 199 -3.18 16.78 -5.36
C LEU A 199 -2.50 18.13 -5.64
N PRO A 200 -1.17 18.26 -5.46
CA PRO A 200 -0.46 19.48 -5.85
C PRO A 200 -0.55 19.69 -7.37
N ALA A 201 -1.09 20.82 -7.80
CA ALA A 201 -1.14 21.23 -9.19
C ALA A 201 0.10 22.09 -9.54
N VAL A 202 0.71 21.82 -10.68
CA VAL A 202 1.96 22.47 -11.13
C VAL A 202 1.73 23.09 -12.50
N SER A 203 2.18 24.32 -12.70
CA SER A 203 2.11 25.03 -13.98
C SER A 203 2.69 24.21 -15.13
N ASP A 204 2.02 24.21 -16.27
CA ASP A 204 2.34 23.45 -17.49
C ASP A 204 2.25 21.91 -17.36
N TRP A 205 1.65 21.42 -16.27
CA TRP A 205 1.43 19.99 -16.04
C TRP A 205 -0.03 19.66 -15.77
N THR A 206 -0.42 18.47 -16.22
CA THR A 206 -1.64 17.78 -15.83
C THR A 206 -1.28 16.71 -14.78
N LEU A 207 -1.73 16.88 -13.53
CA LEU A 207 -1.70 15.82 -12.54
C LEU A 207 -2.85 14.86 -12.82
N GLN A 208 -2.54 13.63 -13.20
CA GLN A 208 -3.52 12.59 -13.52
C GLN A 208 -3.63 11.63 -12.34
N CYS A 209 -4.83 11.47 -11.79
CA CYS A 209 -5.15 10.59 -10.68
C CYS A 209 -6.10 9.50 -11.13
N TYR A 210 -5.64 8.25 -11.08
CA TYR A 210 -6.40 7.06 -11.44
C TYR A 210 -6.71 6.24 -10.19
N ILE A 211 -7.98 5.88 -10.01
CA ILE A 211 -8.48 5.13 -8.85
C ILE A 211 -9.29 3.94 -9.37
N ASN A 212 -8.89 2.73 -8.98
CA ASN A 212 -9.68 1.54 -9.28
C ASN A 212 -10.80 1.40 -8.25
N LEU A 213 -11.95 0.90 -8.72
CA LEU A 213 -13.00 0.37 -7.88
C LEU A 213 -12.76 -1.12 -7.63
N VAL A 214 -12.89 -1.54 -6.37
CA VAL A 214 -12.73 -2.92 -5.93
C VAL A 214 -13.97 -3.37 -5.18
N ALA A 215 -14.25 -4.67 -5.21
CA ALA A 215 -15.38 -5.22 -4.46
C ALA A 215 -15.12 -5.11 -2.95
N ASP A 216 -16.11 -4.60 -2.21
CA ASP A 216 -16.07 -4.54 -0.74
C ASP A 216 -16.46 -5.88 -0.08
N GLY A 217 -16.77 -6.90 -0.89
CA GLY A 217 -17.25 -8.21 -0.47
C GLY A 217 -18.73 -8.25 -0.08
N ARG A 218 -19.47 -7.14 -0.22
CA ARG A 218 -20.86 -6.97 0.22
C ARG A 218 -21.75 -6.44 -0.91
N GLY A 219 -22.07 -7.34 -1.84
CA GLY A 219 -23.03 -7.07 -2.91
C GLY A 219 -22.40 -6.42 -4.14
N ALA A 220 -23.20 -5.64 -4.87
CA ALA A 220 -22.82 -5.03 -6.15
C ALA A 220 -22.12 -3.66 -6.01
N ALA A 221 -22.09 -3.07 -4.81
CA ALA A 221 -21.40 -1.82 -4.56
C ALA A 221 -19.89 -2.06 -4.54
N LEU A 222 -19.15 -1.23 -5.26
CA LEU A 222 -17.69 -1.21 -5.21
C LEU A 222 -17.23 -0.04 -4.34
N VAL A 223 -15.99 -0.14 -3.87
CA VAL A 223 -15.32 0.92 -3.11
C VAL A 223 -14.05 1.33 -3.84
N PRO A 224 -13.68 2.63 -3.78
CA PRO A 224 -12.42 3.06 -4.36
C PRO A 224 -11.23 2.54 -3.57
N ASP A 225 -10.26 1.98 -4.28
CA ASP A 225 -8.96 1.63 -3.72
C ASP A 225 -8.03 2.85 -3.77
N LEU A 226 -8.15 3.68 -2.74
CA LEU A 226 -7.34 4.89 -2.59
C LEU A 226 -5.88 4.57 -2.20
N LEU A 227 -5.61 3.37 -1.68
CA LEU A 227 -4.27 2.96 -1.26
C LEU A 227 -3.43 2.54 -2.47
N ASP A 228 -4.06 1.85 -3.43
CA ASP A 228 -3.46 1.47 -4.71
C ASP A 228 -3.78 2.47 -5.83
N ALA A 229 -4.20 3.70 -5.53
CA ALA A 229 -4.34 4.74 -6.55
C ALA A 229 -3.03 4.90 -7.36
N ALA A 230 -3.10 5.56 -8.51
CA ALA A 230 -1.92 5.92 -9.30
C ALA A 230 -2.00 7.40 -9.67
N MET A 231 -0.90 8.12 -9.45
CA MET A 231 -0.75 9.52 -9.79
C MET A 231 0.47 9.74 -10.66
N LEU A 232 0.32 10.54 -11.72
CA LEU A 232 1.40 10.93 -12.63
C LEU A 232 1.26 12.37 -13.12
N TYR A 233 2.38 12.99 -13.46
CA TYR A 233 2.40 14.29 -14.13
C TYR A 233 2.66 14.07 -15.62
N GLY A 234 1.72 14.50 -16.45
CA GLY A 234 1.88 14.61 -17.90
C GLY A 234 1.96 16.07 -18.32
N ARG A 235 2.66 16.39 -19.42
CA ARG A 235 2.64 17.75 -19.95
C ARG A 235 1.26 18.06 -20.52
N MET A 236 0.75 19.28 -20.33
CA MET A 236 -0.58 19.67 -20.82
C MET A 236 -0.70 19.69 -22.35
N ASP A 237 0.44 19.85 -23.06
CA ASP A 237 0.53 19.79 -24.51
C ASP A 237 0.80 18.37 -25.04
N GLU A 238 1.01 17.41 -24.15
CA GLU A 238 1.17 16.00 -24.48
C GLU A 238 -0.13 15.24 -24.16
N GLY A 239 -0.62 14.45 -25.11
CA GLY A 239 -1.75 13.56 -24.87
C GLY A 239 -1.38 12.34 -24.03
N PHE A 240 -2.37 11.51 -23.69
CA PHE A 240 -2.10 10.20 -23.09
C PHE A 240 -1.60 9.18 -24.12
N ASP A 241 -0.42 8.62 -23.89
CA ASP A 241 0.11 7.49 -24.66
C ASP A 241 0.21 6.23 -23.78
N PRO A 242 -0.64 5.21 -23.99
CA PRO A 242 -0.62 3.98 -23.20
C PRO A 242 0.65 3.13 -23.40
N TRP A 243 1.44 3.41 -24.45
CA TRP A 243 2.69 2.70 -24.77
C TRP A 243 3.94 3.46 -24.30
N CYS A 244 3.76 4.58 -23.59
CA CYS A 244 4.89 5.37 -23.11
C CYS A 244 5.73 4.57 -22.10
N GLU A 245 7.00 4.31 -22.45
CA GLU A 245 7.93 3.53 -21.63
C GLU A 245 8.15 4.16 -20.24
N ASP A 246 8.17 5.49 -20.14
CA ASP A 246 8.32 6.21 -18.87
C ASP A 246 7.13 5.97 -17.94
N LEU A 247 5.90 5.84 -18.48
CA LEU A 247 4.71 5.54 -17.69
C LEU A 247 4.73 4.09 -17.19
N ALA A 248 5.07 3.14 -18.06
CA ALA A 248 5.22 1.74 -17.67
C ALA A 248 6.31 1.56 -16.59
N ALA A 249 7.42 2.30 -16.70
CA ALA A 249 8.48 2.32 -15.70
C ALA A 249 8.01 2.93 -14.37
N THR A 250 7.30 4.06 -14.44
CA THR A 250 6.74 4.75 -13.27
C THR A 250 5.81 3.80 -12.51
N GLU A 251 4.91 3.09 -13.20
CA GLU A 251 3.98 2.13 -12.57
C GLU A 251 4.68 0.89 -12.02
N THR A 252 5.68 0.37 -12.74
CA THR A 252 6.46 -0.78 -12.28
C THR A 252 7.16 -0.46 -10.95
N ILE A 253 7.73 0.74 -10.81
CA ILE A 253 8.34 1.20 -9.56
C ILE A 253 7.28 1.44 -8.50
N ARG A 254 6.16 2.09 -8.84
CA ARG A 254 5.04 2.31 -7.91
C ARG A 254 4.59 0.98 -7.30
N LYS A 255 4.34 -0.05 -8.12
CA LYS A 255 3.99 -1.39 -7.61
C LYS A 255 5.09 -1.99 -6.75
N GLY A 256 6.35 -1.92 -7.19
CA GLY A 256 7.47 -2.35 -6.37
C GLY A 256 7.52 -1.66 -5.00
N MET A 257 7.25 -0.35 -4.93
CA MET A 257 7.23 0.40 -3.68
C MET A 257 6.07 0.01 -2.77
N LEU A 258 4.90 -0.31 -3.31
CA LEU A 258 3.77 -0.84 -2.54
C LEU A 258 4.12 -2.17 -1.87
N ASP A 259 4.86 -3.02 -2.57
CA ASP A 259 5.34 -4.30 -2.03
C ASP A 259 6.58 -4.17 -1.13
N GLY A 260 6.91 -2.94 -0.71
CA GLY A 260 8.01 -2.69 0.21
C GLY A 260 9.40 -2.76 -0.41
N ARG A 261 9.55 -2.76 -1.75
CA ARG A 261 10.88 -2.64 -2.36
C ARG A 261 11.52 -1.32 -1.96
N THR A 262 12.80 -1.39 -1.60
CA THR A 262 13.58 -0.25 -1.11
C THR A 262 14.78 0.10 -1.97
N HIS A 263 15.02 -0.63 -3.07
CA HIS A 263 16.21 -0.46 -3.89
C HIS A 263 15.91 -0.13 -5.35
N VAL A 264 16.80 0.67 -5.94
CA VAL A 264 16.86 0.99 -7.37
C VAL A 264 18.30 0.76 -7.82
N ASP A 265 18.63 -0.45 -8.27
CA ASP A 265 19.79 -0.63 -9.16
C ASP A 265 19.33 -1.20 -10.47
N THR A 266 19.16 -0.31 -11.43
CA THR A 266 19.20 -0.72 -12.82
C THR A 266 20.03 0.32 -13.57
N PRO A 267 21.05 -0.09 -14.35
CA PRO A 267 21.74 0.82 -15.26
C PRO A 267 20.77 1.56 -16.19
N GLY A 268 19.64 0.92 -16.54
CA GLY A 268 18.53 1.54 -17.27
C GLY A 268 17.86 2.67 -16.50
N MET A 269 17.61 2.49 -15.20
CA MET A 269 17.01 3.49 -14.33
C MET A 269 17.95 4.66 -14.15
N ARG A 270 19.25 4.41 -13.91
CA ARG A 270 20.24 5.50 -13.84
C ARG A 270 20.30 6.29 -15.15
N LYS A 271 20.10 5.63 -16.30
CA LYS A 271 19.98 6.31 -17.60
C LYS A 271 18.70 7.15 -17.70
N MET A 272 17.55 6.62 -17.26
CA MET A 272 16.27 7.35 -17.25
C MET A 272 16.26 8.52 -16.27
N LEU A 273 16.91 8.37 -15.11
CA LEU A 273 17.11 9.41 -14.09
C LEU A 273 18.23 10.40 -14.45
N GLY A 274 19.00 10.10 -15.49
CA GLY A 274 20.02 10.95 -16.07
C GLY A 274 19.39 12.13 -16.81
N ASP A 275 20.03 12.60 -17.88
CA ASP A 275 19.66 13.86 -18.56
C ASP A 275 18.31 13.80 -19.31
N GLN A 276 17.60 12.68 -19.23
CA GLN A 276 16.36 12.41 -19.94
C GLN A 276 15.17 12.25 -18.99
N LEU A 277 15.26 12.70 -17.74
CA LEU A 277 14.13 12.64 -16.81
C LEU A 277 12.97 13.49 -17.34
N ARG A 278 11.96 12.84 -17.94
CA ARG A 278 10.73 13.49 -18.43
C ARG A 278 9.56 13.33 -17.47
N SER A 279 9.49 12.21 -16.74
CA SER A 279 8.44 11.93 -15.75
C SER A 279 8.84 12.43 -14.36
N PRO A 280 8.18 13.47 -13.82
CA PRO A 280 8.49 13.94 -12.47
C PRO A 280 8.22 12.90 -11.39
N MET A 281 7.16 12.09 -11.54
CA MET A 281 6.83 11.03 -10.58
C MET A 281 7.88 9.93 -10.52
N LEU A 282 8.45 9.55 -11.67
CA LEU A 282 9.59 8.63 -11.72
C LEU A 282 10.78 9.17 -10.91
N GLY A 283 11.08 10.46 -11.07
CA GLY A 283 12.14 11.12 -10.31
C GLY A 283 11.86 11.17 -8.81
N LEU A 284 10.63 11.46 -8.41
CA LEU A 284 10.24 11.45 -6.99
C LEU A 284 10.39 10.06 -6.37
N TYR A 285 9.90 9.00 -7.03
CA TYR A 285 10.05 7.62 -6.54
C TYR A 285 11.52 7.21 -6.42
N ALA A 286 12.31 7.50 -7.45
CA ALA A 286 13.72 7.17 -7.45
C ALA A 286 14.50 7.92 -6.36
N ALA A 287 14.20 9.20 -6.12
CA ALA A 287 14.85 9.96 -5.06
C ALA A 287 14.60 9.33 -3.67
N HIS A 288 13.36 8.90 -3.41
CA HIS A 288 13.00 8.20 -2.17
C HIS A 288 13.68 6.84 -2.02
N LEU A 289 13.80 6.08 -3.11
CA LEU A 289 14.49 4.78 -3.09
C LEU A 289 16.00 4.94 -2.91
N LEU A 290 16.62 5.93 -3.56
CA LEU A 290 18.03 6.25 -3.37
C LEU A 290 18.34 6.72 -1.94
N LEU A 291 17.42 7.48 -1.32
CA LEU A 291 17.53 7.88 0.09
C LEU A 291 17.37 6.70 1.06
N ALA A 292 16.65 5.65 0.66
CA ALA A 292 16.47 4.43 1.45
C ALA A 292 17.65 3.46 1.33
N GLY A 293 18.48 3.58 0.28
CA GLY A 293 19.68 2.78 0.10
C GLY A 293 20.75 3.04 1.17
N ASP A 294 21.60 2.05 1.41
CA ASP A 294 22.71 2.11 2.37
C ASP A 294 24.05 1.72 1.70
N PRO A 295 25.02 2.64 1.55
CA PRO A 295 24.90 4.09 1.79
C PRO A 295 24.12 4.81 0.66
N PRO A 296 23.44 5.93 0.95
CA PRO A 296 22.78 6.73 -0.08
C PRO A 296 23.78 7.37 -1.06
N ASP A 297 23.44 7.36 -2.37
CA ASP A 297 24.18 8.07 -3.41
C ASP A 297 23.79 9.56 -3.42
N TYR A 298 24.37 10.33 -2.50
CA TYR A 298 24.03 11.75 -2.32
C TYR A 298 24.30 12.63 -3.54
N GLN A 299 25.26 12.26 -4.39
CA GLN A 299 25.56 13.01 -5.61
C GLN A 299 24.42 12.84 -6.62
N LEU A 300 23.97 11.60 -6.83
CA LEU A 300 22.83 11.32 -7.70
C LEU A 300 21.54 11.95 -7.16
N ILE A 301 21.28 11.84 -5.85
CA ILE A 301 20.10 12.46 -5.21
C ILE A 301 20.10 13.97 -5.43
N ARG A 302 21.24 14.65 -5.29
CA ARG A 302 21.33 16.11 -5.50
C ARG A 302 21.08 16.49 -6.96
N ALA A 303 21.65 15.75 -7.91
CA ALA A 303 21.41 15.97 -9.33
C ALA A 303 19.94 15.77 -9.71
N LEU A 304 19.32 14.72 -9.15
CA LEU A 304 17.90 14.41 -9.34
C LEU A 304 16.99 15.49 -8.71
N LEU A 305 17.32 15.97 -7.52
CA LEU A 305 16.59 17.04 -6.85
C LEU A 305 16.61 18.34 -7.66
N GLY A 306 17.76 18.71 -8.25
CA GLY A 306 17.85 19.87 -9.15
C GLY A 306 16.90 19.74 -10.36
N LYS A 307 16.87 18.57 -10.99
CA LYS A 307 15.94 18.30 -12.10
C LYS A 307 14.48 18.34 -11.66
N LEU A 308 14.16 17.80 -10.48
CA LEU A 308 12.81 17.86 -9.92
C LEU A 308 12.39 19.30 -9.59
N GLN A 309 13.32 20.15 -9.13
CA GLN A 309 13.06 21.58 -8.93
C GLN A 309 12.77 22.30 -10.26
N ASP A 310 13.48 21.95 -11.34
CA ASP A 310 13.23 22.51 -12.67
C ASP A 310 11.89 22.06 -13.24
N LEU A 311 11.47 20.81 -12.98
CA LEU A 311 10.22 20.24 -13.49
C LEU A 311 8.99 20.66 -12.66
N LEU A 312 9.08 20.58 -11.32
CA LEU A 312 7.95 20.75 -10.40
C LEU A 312 7.94 22.09 -9.66
N GLY A 313 9.04 22.84 -9.73
CA GLY A 313 9.24 24.05 -8.95
C GLY A 313 9.84 23.79 -7.56
N GLN A 314 10.53 24.79 -7.02
CA GLN A 314 11.18 24.71 -5.70
C GLN A 314 10.19 24.65 -4.54
N SER A 315 8.96 25.14 -4.73
CA SER A 315 7.90 25.13 -3.72
C SER A 315 7.07 23.84 -3.71
N HIS A 316 7.37 22.87 -4.58
CA HIS A 316 6.63 21.61 -4.59
C HIS A 316 6.87 20.84 -3.28
N PRO A 317 5.82 20.42 -2.53
CA PRO A 317 6.00 19.85 -1.19
C PRO A 317 6.91 18.61 -1.13
N ASP A 318 6.83 17.69 -2.09
CA ASP A 318 7.74 16.53 -2.16
C ASP A 318 9.19 16.92 -2.46
N VAL A 319 9.42 18.00 -3.23
CA VAL A 319 10.76 18.51 -3.52
C VAL A 319 11.37 19.13 -2.27
N ILE A 320 10.57 19.89 -1.51
CA ILE A 320 10.96 20.43 -0.20
C ILE A 320 11.30 19.29 0.76
N ALA A 321 10.47 18.25 0.82
CA ALA A 321 10.71 17.10 1.69
C ALA A 321 12.06 16.42 1.43
N LEU A 322 12.39 16.20 0.15
CA LEU A 322 13.67 15.64 -0.27
C LEU A 322 14.85 16.57 0.04
N ALA A 323 14.69 17.88 -0.17
CA ALA A 323 15.70 18.89 0.14
C ALA A 323 16.01 18.92 1.65
N CYS A 324 14.97 18.97 2.49
CA CYS A 324 15.11 18.95 3.95
C CYS A 324 15.86 17.70 4.44
N GLU A 325 15.51 16.51 3.93
CA GLU A 325 16.18 15.27 4.32
C GLU A 325 17.65 15.24 3.89
N LEU A 326 17.94 15.71 2.67
CA LEU A 326 19.30 15.80 2.17
C LEU A 326 20.16 16.74 3.04
N HIS A 327 19.62 17.90 3.40
CA HIS A 327 20.28 18.85 4.31
C HIS A 327 20.47 18.28 5.71
N ARG A 328 19.47 17.58 6.24
CA ARG A 328 19.53 16.94 7.57
C ARG A 328 20.65 15.89 7.63
N ARG A 329 20.75 14.99 6.65
CA ARG A 329 21.80 13.95 6.60
C ARG A 329 23.20 14.53 6.39
N GLN A 330 23.34 15.55 5.54
CA GLN A 330 24.63 16.22 5.33
C GLN A 330 25.10 16.98 6.58
N SER A 331 24.18 17.65 7.28
CA SER A 331 24.50 18.37 8.51
C SER A 331 24.95 17.42 9.63
N ALA A 332 24.32 16.24 9.72
CA ALA A 332 24.74 15.18 10.63
C ALA A 332 26.17 14.68 10.34
N ALA A 333 26.60 14.69 9.07
CA ALA A 333 27.95 14.27 8.67
C ALA A 333 29.01 15.38 8.83
N ALA A 334 28.65 16.65 8.65
CA ALA A 334 29.62 17.75 8.55
C ALA A 334 29.77 18.61 9.81
N ASN A 335 28.67 19.02 10.47
CA ASN A 335 28.64 19.77 11.75
C ASN A 335 27.18 20.06 12.18
N PRO A 336 26.72 19.71 13.40
CA PRO A 336 25.30 19.80 13.80
C PRO A 336 24.73 21.22 14.03
N THR A 337 25.48 22.30 13.79
CA THR A 337 25.09 23.66 14.20
C THR A 337 24.39 24.52 13.15
N ARG A 338 23.80 23.96 12.08
CA ARG A 338 23.06 24.77 11.07
C ARG A 338 21.57 24.43 10.88
N PRO A 339 20.70 24.62 11.90
CA PRO A 339 19.24 24.47 11.77
C PRO A 339 18.54 25.54 10.92
N ALA A 340 19.20 26.67 10.63
CA ALA A 340 18.56 27.84 10.04
C ALA A 340 18.03 27.61 8.61
N ASP A 341 18.67 26.72 7.86
CA ASP A 341 18.32 26.48 6.44
C ASP A 341 17.03 25.63 6.32
N LEU A 342 16.78 24.70 7.26
CA LEU A 342 15.58 23.85 7.28
C LEU A 342 14.29 24.66 7.53
N ALA A 343 14.35 25.65 8.42
CA ALA A 343 13.19 26.49 8.72
C ALA A 343 12.75 27.31 7.49
N GLY A 344 13.71 27.79 6.69
CA GLY A 344 13.43 28.51 5.45
C GLY A 344 12.77 27.62 4.40
N GLU A 345 13.21 26.36 4.27
CA GLU A 345 12.59 25.40 3.35
C GLU A 345 11.16 25.05 3.75
N LEU A 346 10.90 24.81 5.05
CA LEU A 346 9.56 24.50 5.53
C LEU A 346 8.57 25.68 5.34
N GLN A 347 9.05 26.92 5.31
CA GLN A 347 8.21 28.10 5.01
C GLN A 347 7.73 28.16 3.55
N LEU A 348 8.36 27.40 2.64
CA LEU A 348 7.96 27.33 1.23
C LEU A 348 6.81 26.33 1.00
N LEU A 349 6.43 25.53 2.00
CA LEU A 349 5.35 24.56 1.88
C LEU A 349 4.02 25.28 1.63
N ASN A 350 3.40 25.00 0.49
CA ASN A 350 2.08 25.53 0.14
C ASN A 350 0.95 24.51 0.38
N GLY A 351 1.28 23.27 0.76
CA GLY A 351 0.32 22.20 0.99
C GLY A 351 0.99 20.88 1.39
N PRO A 352 0.20 19.84 1.69
CA PRO A 352 0.73 18.52 2.05
C PRO A 352 1.40 17.86 0.83
N PRO A 353 2.46 17.06 1.04
CA PRO A 353 3.08 16.33 -0.05
C PRO A 353 2.16 15.27 -0.65
N LEU A 354 2.44 14.93 -1.89
CA LEU A 354 1.76 13.87 -2.60
C LEU A 354 2.17 12.50 -2.05
N LEU A 355 3.44 12.28 -1.73
CA LEU A 355 3.94 10.99 -1.22
C LEU A 355 3.90 10.91 0.32
N ALA A 356 3.45 9.76 0.83
CA ALA A 356 3.49 9.45 2.26
C ALA A 356 4.93 9.44 2.80
N ARG A 357 5.90 8.94 2.03
CA ARG A 357 7.32 9.00 2.44
C ARG A 357 7.85 10.43 2.53
N SER A 358 7.44 11.31 1.62
CA SER A 358 7.79 12.74 1.72
C SER A 358 7.21 13.36 3.00
N TRP A 359 6.01 12.93 3.40
CA TRP A 359 5.44 13.35 4.67
C TRP A 359 6.30 12.96 5.87
N ASP A 360 6.77 11.71 5.91
CA ASP A 360 7.66 11.24 6.98
C ASP A 360 8.96 12.07 7.03
N LEU A 361 9.52 12.44 5.87
CA LEU A 361 10.70 13.30 5.79
C LEU A 361 10.40 14.71 6.34
N LEU A 362 9.25 15.29 6.00
CA LEU A 362 8.84 16.60 6.52
C LEU A 362 8.61 16.58 8.03
N LEU A 363 8.02 15.51 8.57
CA LEU A 363 7.85 15.35 10.02
C LEU A 363 9.20 15.25 10.74
N ALA A 364 10.14 14.48 10.18
CA ALA A 364 11.50 14.37 10.71
C ALA A 364 12.25 15.71 10.65
N ALA A 365 12.08 16.48 9.58
CA ALA A 365 12.66 17.81 9.44
C ALA A 365 12.02 18.80 10.43
N ALA A 366 10.70 18.80 10.56
CA ALA A 366 9.97 19.66 11.49
C ALA A 366 10.35 19.40 12.95
N ALA A 367 10.64 18.16 13.32
CA ALA A 367 11.14 17.79 14.66
C ALA A 367 12.55 18.34 14.96
N ALA A 368 13.33 18.69 13.94
CA ALA A 368 14.67 19.27 14.07
C ALA A 368 14.66 20.81 14.15
N VAL A 369 13.51 21.45 13.94
CA VAL A 369 13.34 22.92 13.94
C VAL A 369 12.62 23.35 15.24
N PRO A 370 12.86 24.56 15.78
CA PRO A 370 12.14 25.05 16.97
C PRO A 370 10.61 24.99 16.78
N SER A 371 9.89 24.45 17.78
CA SER A 371 8.46 24.12 17.68
C SER A 371 7.56 25.29 17.25
N ALA A 372 7.93 26.54 17.59
CA ALA A 372 7.17 27.72 17.19
C ALA A 372 7.06 27.89 15.66
N ALA A 373 8.04 27.41 14.89
CA ALA A 373 8.03 27.49 13.44
C ALA A 373 7.21 26.36 12.79
N SER A 374 7.19 25.16 13.38
CA SER A 374 6.47 24.01 12.83
C SER A 374 4.99 23.95 13.26
N GLU A 375 4.66 24.26 14.51
CA GLU A 375 3.28 24.19 15.03
C GLU A 375 2.32 25.19 14.35
N GLN A 376 2.85 26.29 13.82
CA GLN A 376 2.04 27.32 13.17
C GLN A 376 1.74 27.01 11.71
N HIS A 377 2.48 26.09 11.08
CA HIS A 377 2.33 25.84 9.65
C HIS A 377 1.06 25.00 9.39
N PRO A 378 0.08 25.49 8.58
CA PRO A 378 -1.21 24.81 8.39
C PRO A 378 -1.09 23.38 7.87
N VAL A 379 -0.04 23.08 7.11
CA VAL A 379 0.22 21.75 6.56
C VAL A 379 0.29 20.64 7.62
N PHE A 380 0.81 20.93 8.82
CA PHE A 380 1.00 19.92 9.88
C PHE A 380 -0.29 19.56 10.61
N ARG A 381 -1.41 20.21 10.30
CA ARG A 381 -2.73 19.82 10.84
C ARG A 381 -3.17 18.42 10.39
N VAL A 382 -2.64 17.90 9.28
CA VAL A 382 -2.97 16.56 8.78
C VAL A 382 -2.26 15.43 9.53
N ALA A 383 -1.22 15.73 10.33
CA ALA A 383 -0.36 14.74 10.97
C ALA A 383 -1.13 13.74 11.85
N ASN A 384 -2.17 14.20 12.55
CA ASN A 384 -2.95 13.36 13.48
C ASN A 384 -3.99 12.48 12.79
N HIS A 385 -4.12 12.57 11.48
CA HIS A 385 -5.19 11.96 10.72
C HIS A 385 -4.70 11.01 9.62
N SER A 386 -3.39 10.96 9.37
CA SER A 386 -2.79 10.16 8.30
C SER A 386 -3.08 8.68 8.47
N ILE A 387 -3.50 8.02 7.39
CA ILE A 387 -3.65 6.56 7.36
C ILE A 387 -2.38 6.00 6.71
N GLY A 388 -1.53 5.34 7.50
CA GLY A 388 -0.31 4.74 6.98
C GLY A 388 -0.62 3.43 6.28
N ARG A 389 -0.51 3.36 4.93
CA ARG A 389 -0.40 2.10 4.14
C ARG A 389 -0.27 2.23 2.62
N GLY A 390 -0.35 3.43 2.05
CA GLY A 390 -0.19 3.66 0.60
C GLY A 390 1.13 4.36 0.24
N ILE A 391 1.33 4.56 -1.06
CA ILE A 391 2.42 5.42 -1.57
C ILE A 391 2.09 6.91 -1.37
N TYR A 392 0.82 7.25 -1.53
CA TYR A 392 0.35 8.63 -1.44
C TYR A 392 -0.07 8.98 -0.02
N LEU A 393 0.17 10.24 0.36
CA LEU A 393 -0.32 10.78 1.61
C LEU A 393 -1.85 10.84 1.55
N ASN A 394 -2.49 10.14 2.48
CA ASN A 394 -3.92 10.18 2.67
C ASN A 394 -4.28 10.22 4.16
N TRP A 395 -5.42 10.82 4.48
CA TRP A 395 -5.90 10.97 5.86
C TRP A 395 -7.43 10.92 5.96
N LEU A 396 -7.91 10.62 7.17
CA LEU A 396 -9.35 10.63 7.51
C LEU A 396 -9.74 11.91 8.22
N GLU A 397 -10.77 12.56 7.71
CA GLU A 397 -11.47 13.64 8.40
C GLU A 397 -12.89 13.19 8.78
N HIS A 398 -13.32 13.61 9.97
CA HIS A 398 -14.69 13.39 10.43
C HIS A 398 -15.51 14.65 10.12
N ALA A 399 -16.69 14.48 9.52
CA ALA A 399 -17.57 15.56 9.06
C ALA A 399 -18.08 16.52 10.16
N GLY A 400 -17.76 16.26 11.44
CA GLY A 400 -18.14 17.11 12.57
C GLY A 400 -17.23 18.31 12.87
N ALA A 401 -16.10 18.48 12.18
CA ALA A 401 -15.09 19.49 12.51
C ALA A 401 -15.24 20.87 11.82
N ALA A 402 -16.46 21.19 11.33
CA ALA A 402 -16.87 22.44 10.69
C ALA A 402 -16.70 22.53 9.16
N SER A 403 -17.81 22.31 8.45
CA SER A 403 -18.14 22.96 7.18
C SER A 403 -19.68 23.13 7.09
N PRO A 404 -20.22 24.29 6.68
CA PRO A 404 -21.66 24.52 6.60
C PRO A 404 -22.29 23.65 5.50
N ALA A 405 -23.38 22.95 5.84
CA ALA A 405 -24.01 21.96 4.98
C ALA A 405 -24.57 22.54 3.65
N PRO A 406 -24.33 21.90 2.49
CA PRO A 406 -25.13 22.10 1.29
C PRO A 406 -26.55 21.50 1.45
N PRO A 407 -27.55 21.92 0.64
CA PRO A 407 -28.94 21.51 0.78
C PRO A 407 -29.12 19.99 0.64
N SER A 408 -29.87 19.40 1.57
CA SER A 408 -29.97 17.97 1.87
C SER A 408 -30.49 17.10 0.72
N ALA A 409 -29.71 16.10 0.34
CA ALA A 409 -30.16 14.86 -0.32
C ALA A 409 -30.97 13.99 0.67
N PRO A 410 -31.85 13.07 0.19
CA PRO A 410 -32.70 12.24 1.05
C PRO A 410 -31.89 11.29 1.95
N PRO A 411 -32.42 10.93 3.15
CA PRO A 411 -31.70 10.16 4.16
C PRO A 411 -31.41 8.73 3.67
N THR A 412 -30.13 8.35 3.70
CA THR A 412 -29.64 6.98 3.48
C THR A 412 -29.89 6.12 4.74
N PRO A 413 -30.21 4.81 4.62
CA PRO A 413 -30.38 3.91 5.77
C PRO A 413 -29.12 3.80 6.65
N PRO A 414 -29.25 3.38 7.93
CA PRO A 414 -28.18 3.42 8.91
C PRO A 414 -26.93 2.63 8.47
N ASP A 415 -25.80 3.32 8.54
CA ASP A 415 -24.53 2.95 7.93
C ASP A 415 -23.76 1.94 8.81
N LEU A 416 -23.48 0.74 8.29
CA LEU A 416 -22.66 -0.32 8.91
C LEU A 416 -21.17 -0.23 8.50
N PHE A 417 -20.80 0.86 7.82
CA PHE A 417 -19.44 1.17 7.36
C PHE A 417 -18.42 1.24 8.50
N ASP A 418 -18.87 1.61 9.70
CA ASP A 418 -18.08 1.64 10.94
C ASP A 418 -17.48 0.29 11.32
N ILE A 419 -17.96 -0.86 10.81
CA ILE A 419 -17.35 -2.16 11.17
C ILE A 419 -16.25 -2.55 10.19
N THR A 420 -16.43 -2.38 8.89
CA THR A 420 -15.47 -2.87 7.88
C THR A 420 -14.27 -1.97 7.65
N LEU A 421 -14.45 -0.65 7.76
CA LEU A 421 -13.33 0.28 7.66
C LEU A 421 -12.55 0.31 8.98
N GLN A 422 -13.26 0.22 10.11
CA GLN A 422 -12.68 0.07 11.43
C GLN A 422 -11.98 -1.30 11.55
N ASP A 423 -12.52 -2.42 11.04
CA ASP A 423 -11.81 -3.73 10.97
C ASP A 423 -10.51 -3.69 10.13
N ARG A 424 -10.40 -2.78 9.14
CA ARG A 424 -9.16 -2.53 8.40
C ARG A 424 -8.24 -1.48 9.07
N LEU A 425 -8.77 -0.63 9.96
CA LEU A 425 -8.08 0.48 10.63
C LEU A 425 -7.74 0.24 12.11
N THR A 426 -8.42 -0.64 12.85
CA THR A 426 -8.24 -0.86 14.30
C THR A 426 -6.96 -1.62 14.63
N ASN A 427 -6.26 -2.16 13.63
CA ASN A 427 -5.03 -2.92 13.85
C ASN A 427 -3.77 -2.03 14.00
N THR A 428 -3.93 -0.71 14.16
CA THR A 428 -2.85 0.29 14.33
C THR A 428 -3.52 1.65 14.63
N THR A 429 -3.30 2.42 15.71
CA THR A 429 -2.10 2.81 16.48
C THR A 429 -2.55 3.44 17.82
N LEU A 430 -1.86 3.17 18.94
CA LEU A 430 -1.87 4.04 20.13
C LEU A 430 -0.48 4.06 20.78
N GLY A 431 0.20 5.19 20.65
CA GLY A 431 1.34 5.61 21.47
C GLY A 431 1.49 7.12 21.27
N GLY A 432 1.73 7.97 22.27
CA GLY A 432 1.77 7.79 23.71
C GLY A 432 2.08 9.17 24.30
N ALA A 433 1.07 9.87 24.81
CA ALA A 433 1.23 11.06 25.66
C ALA A 433 -0.03 11.50 26.44
N LEU A 434 -1.19 10.82 26.32
CA LEU A 434 -2.46 11.31 26.92
C LEU A 434 -3.34 10.20 27.55
N LEU A 435 -2.75 9.06 27.92
CA LEU A 435 -3.48 7.83 28.27
C LEU A 435 -3.80 7.62 29.76
N THR A 436 -3.53 8.58 30.65
CA THR A 436 -3.79 8.37 32.09
C THR A 436 -5.19 8.73 32.56
N ASN A 437 -5.97 9.56 31.82
CA ASN A 437 -7.28 10.02 32.30
C ASN A 437 -8.49 9.63 31.43
N LEU A 438 -8.30 9.11 30.21
CA LEU A 438 -9.40 8.75 29.30
C LEU A 438 -9.75 7.25 29.24
N THR A 439 -8.96 6.40 29.91
CA THR A 439 -9.11 4.93 29.89
C THR A 439 -10.22 4.40 30.80
N ALA A 440 -10.75 5.17 31.75
CA ALA A 440 -11.76 4.66 32.69
C ALA A 440 -13.19 4.58 32.11
N SER A 441 -13.52 5.34 31.06
CA SER A 441 -14.89 5.44 30.53
C SER A 441 -15.11 4.69 29.21
N LEU A 442 -14.07 4.52 28.38
CA LEU A 442 -14.16 3.82 27.09
C LEU A 442 -13.98 2.29 27.21
N LEU A 443 -13.44 1.79 28.33
CA LEU A 443 -13.31 0.36 28.63
C LEU A 443 -14.62 -0.33 29.08
N LYS A 444 -15.73 0.40 29.24
CA LYS A 444 -17.00 -0.17 29.73
C LYS A 444 -17.94 -0.70 28.64
N THR A 445 -17.87 -0.19 27.41
CA THR A 445 -18.87 -0.50 26.36
C THR A 445 -18.39 -1.53 25.34
N THR A 446 -17.14 -1.48 24.89
CA THR A 446 -16.51 -2.57 24.09
C THR A 446 -16.04 -3.74 24.96
N GLY A 447 -15.72 -3.45 26.22
CA GLY A 447 -15.45 -4.45 27.24
C GLY A 447 -16.62 -5.40 27.46
N HIS A 448 -17.87 -4.97 27.33
CA HIS A 448 -19.03 -5.84 27.60
C HIS A 448 -19.30 -6.88 26.52
N ALA A 449 -19.18 -6.57 25.22
CA ALA A 449 -19.41 -7.58 24.18
C ALA A 449 -18.30 -8.64 24.15
N VAL A 450 -17.04 -8.19 24.25
CA VAL A 450 -15.86 -9.07 24.29
C VAL A 450 -15.75 -9.80 25.63
N SER A 451 -16.09 -9.18 26.78
CA SER A 451 -16.15 -9.90 28.06
C SER A 451 -17.32 -10.85 28.17
N THR A 452 -18.40 -10.65 27.40
CA THR A 452 -19.54 -11.58 27.40
C THR A 452 -19.23 -12.77 26.50
N ALA A 453 -18.57 -12.57 25.35
CA ALA A 453 -18.05 -13.64 24.50
C ALA A 453 -16.90 -14.41 25.16
N LEU A 454 -15.92 -13.71 25.75
CA LEU A 454 -14.86 -14.31 26.56
C LEU A 454 -15.39 -14.89 27.88
N GLY A 455 -16.45 -14.33 28.46
CA GLY A 455 -17.12 -14.86 29.65
C GLY A 455 -17.88 -16.15 29.36
N TRP A 456 -18.49 -16.25 28.17
CA TRP A 456 -19.04 -17.48 27.63
C TRP A 456 -17.94 -18.51 27.35
N ALA A 457 -16.86 -18.12 26.67
CA ALA A 457 -15.71 -18.99 26.40
C ALA A 457 -14.98 -19.42 27.69
N ARG A 458 -14.94 -18.57 28.71
CA ARG A 458 -14.34 -18.84 30.03
C ARG A 458 -15.22 -19.76 30.88
N LYS A 459 -16.55 -19.72 30.73
CA LYS A 459 -17.47 -20.71 31.30
C LYS A 459 -17.37 -22.07 30.60
N LEU A 460 -17.16 -22.09 29.28
CA LEU A 460 -16.99 -23.31 28.48
C LEU A 460 -15.62 -23.99 28.71
N ARG A 461 -14.64 -23.27 29.29
CA ARG A 461 -13.28 -23.77 29.55
C ARG A 461 -13.10 -24.55 30.87
N LEU A 462 -14.12 -24.69 31.71
CA LEU A 462 -13.99 -25.29 33.06
C LEU A 462 -14.11 -26.83 33.10
N GLY A 463 -14.17 -27.52 31.97
CA GLY A 463 -14.33 -28.99 31.91
C GLY A 463 -13.06 -29.82 31.64
N SER A 464 -11.93 -29.20 31.28
CA SER A 464 -10.68 -29.94 31.05
C SER A 464 -9.52 -29.24 31.76
N GLY A 465 -8.85 -29.95 32.66
CA GLY A 465 -7.84 -29.42 33.58
C GLY A 465 -6.53 -28.94 32.94
N GLN A 466 -6.54 -28.45 31.70
CA GLN A 466 -5.42 -27.74 31.10
C GLN A 466 -5.78 -26.27 30.92
N ALA A 467 -5.01 -25.41 31.60
CA ALA A 467 -5.12 -23.98 31.45
C ALA A 467 -4.81 -23.59 30.00
N ALA A 468 -5.56 -22.61 29.50
CA ALA A 468 -5.12 -21.77 28.39
C ALA A 468 -3.66 -21.34 28.57
N PRO A 469 -2.84 -21.26 27.52
CA PRO A 469 -1.63 -20.46 27.59
C PRO A 469 -2.05 -19.03 28.01
N PRO A 470 -1.61 -18.52 29.18
CA PRO A 470 -1.94 -17.17 29.62
C PRO A 470 -1.25 -16.07 28.77
N GLU A 471 -0.46 -16.47 27.77
CA GLU A 471 0.57 -15.66 27.12
C GLU A 471 0.04 -14.79 25.97
N LEU A 472 -1.09 -15.14 25.35
CA LEU A 472 -1.61 -14.38 24.18
C LEU A 472 -2.27 -13.04 24.55
N ALA A 473 -2.75 -12.89 25.79
CA ALA A 473 -3.45 -11.68 26.21
C ALA A 473 -2.52 -10.49 26.51
N ARG A 474 -1.19 -10.72 26.51
CA ARG A 474 -0.15 -9.72 26.86
C ARG A 474 1.17 -10.06 26.17
N ILE A 475 1.19 -10.02 24.85
CA ILE A 475 2.46 -9.99 24.10
C ILE A 475 2.98 -8.55 24.19
N ASP A 476 3.81 -8.28 25.20
CA ASP A 476 4.37 -6.95 25.47
C ASP A 476 5.85 -6.87 25.06
N THR A 477 6.50 -8.03 24.85
CA THR A 477 7.92 -8.14 24.48
C THR A 477 8.14 -9.07 23.27
N HIS A 478 9.31 -8.96 22.64
CA HIS A 478 9.74 -9.88 21.58
C HIS A 478 9.86 -11.34 22.07
N GLU A 479 10.17 -11.55 23.35
CA GLU A 479 10.23 -12.87 24.00
C GLU A 479 8.84 -13.49 24.15
N ASP A 480 7.82 -12.68 24.44
CA ASP A 480 6.43 -13.15 24.51
C ASP A 480 5.92 -13.55 23.12
N ALA A 481 6.22 -12.74 22.11
CA ALA A 481 5.87 -13.04 20.73
C ALA A 481 6.59 -14.29 20.20
N ALA A 482 7.88 -14.44 20.50
CA ALA A 482 8.65 -15.61 20.11
C ALA A 482 8.05 -16.88 20.73
N ARG A 483 7.79 -16.87 22.05
CA ARG A 483 7.13 -17.98 22.74
C ARG A 483 5.77 -18.32 22.14
N ALA A 484 4.94 -17.31 21.84
CA ALA A 484 3.63 -17.52 21.23
C ALA A 484 3.74 -18.14 19.83
N LEU A 485 4.70 -17.71 19.01
CA LEU A 485 4.96 -18.29 17.69
C LEU A 485 5.51 -19.72 17.77
N THR A 486 6.42 -20.00 18.70
CA THR A 486 6.93 -21.36 18.95
C THR A 486 5.81 -22.30 19.40
N ALA A 487 4.93 -21.84 20.31
CA ALA A 487 3.77 -22.60 20.76
C ALA A 487 2.79 -22.87 19.60
N LEU A 488 2.46 -21.86 18.79
CA LEU A 488 1.67 -22.01 17.56
C LEU A 488 2.31 -23.01 16.58
N ALA A 489 3.63 -22.98 16.41
CA ALA A 489 4.35 -23.90 15.53
C ALA A 489 4.27 -25.35 16.04
N GLY A 490 4.35 -25.56 17.36
CA GLY A 490 4.33 -26.88 17.99
C GLY A 490 2.94 -27.50 18.22
N ASP A 491 1.91 -26.68 18.48
CA ASP A 491 0.57 -27.15 18.86
C ASP A 491 -0.34 -27.44 17.65
N TYR A 492 0.05 -26.99 16.46
CA TYR A 492 -0.76 -27.11 15.25
C TYR A 492 -0.06 -27.98 14.20
N GLU A 493 -0.76 -28.98 13.67
CA GLU A 493 -0.31 -29.69 12.46
C GLU A 493 -0.54 -28.81 11.22
N TRP A 494 0.39 -27.88 10.96
CA TRP A 494 0.32 -26.91 9.86
C TRP A 494 0.11 -27.53 8.48
N LYS A 495 0.61 -28.77 8.29
CA LYS A 495 0.39 -29.59 7.09
C LYS A 495 -1.09 -29.85 6.80
N GLN A 496 -1.96 -29.83 7.80
CA GLN A 496 -3.41 -29.99 7.64
C GLN A 496 -4.15 -28.65 7.47
N ILE A 497 -3.65 -27.60 8.13
CA ILE A 497 -4.28 -26.28 8.17
C ILE A 497 -4.02 -25.50 6.89
N ILE A 498 -2.81 -25.55 6.36
CA ILE A 498 -2.43 -24.76 5.18
C ILE A 498 -3.19 -25.17 3.92
N PRO A 499 -3.41 -26.46 3.62
CA PRO A 499 -4.30 -26.85 2.54
C PRO A 499 -5.75 -26.37 2.75
N ALA A 500 -6.21 -26.21 3.99
CA ALA A 500 -7.55 -25.67 4.28
C ALA A 500 -7.61 -24.15 4.06
N ILE A 501 -6.58 -23.41 4.50
CA ILE A 501 -6.43 -21.97 4.25
C ILE A 501 -6.32 -21.69 2.74
N ARG A 502 -5.47 -22.45 2.02
CA ARG A 502 -5.29 -22.33 0.56
C ARG A 502 -6.55 -22.60 -0.24
N ARG A 503 -7.43 -23.49 0.26
CA ARG A 503 -8.71 -23.80 -0.37
C ARG A 503 -9.80 -22.78 -0.07
N ASN A 504 -9.54 -21.84 0.85
CA ASN A 504 -10.51 -20.84 1.28
C ASN A 504 -9.97 -19.44 0.99
N SER A 505 -10.12 -19.00 -0.26
CA SER A 505 -9.59 -17.71 -0.75
C SER A 505 -10.10 -16.50 0.04
N GLU A 506 -11.29 -16.60 0.64
CA GLU A 506 -11.81 -15.59 1.57
C GLU A 506 -10.91 -15.40 2.80
N TRP A 507 -10.29 -16.47 3.33
CA TRP A 507 -9.37 -16.37 4.45
C TRP A 507 -8.07 -15.67 4.04
N ILE A 508 -7.55 -15.99 2.85
CA ILE A 508 -6.36 -15.34 2.29
C ILE A 508 -6.58 -13.82 2.13
N LYS A 509 -7.79 -13.38 1.76
CA LYS A 509 -8.15 -11.96 1.67
C LYS A 509 -8.20 -11.24 3.03
N HIS A 510 -8.48 -11.98 4.10
CA HIS A 510 -8.46 -11.45 5.47
C HIS A 510 -7.06 -11.46 6.09
N PHE A 511 -6.16 -12.29 5.57
CA PHE A 511 -4.75 -12.28 5.95
C PHE A 511 -4.02 -11.19 5.17
N GLY A 512 -3.88 -9.99 5.75
CA GLY A 512 -3.02 -8.95 5.16
C GLY A 512 -1.59 -9.47 4.90
N GLY A 513 -0.81 -8.79 4.04
CA GLY A 513 0.49 -9.29 3.55
C GLY A 513 1.44 -9.84 4.63
N LEU A 514 1.50 -9.20 5.80
CA LEU A 514 2.26 -9.68 6.96
C LEU A 514 1.80 -11.06 7.48
N GLN A 515 0.48 -11.26 7.58
CA GLN A 515 -0.11 -12.48 8.12
C GLN A 515 0.05 -13.65 7.15
N GLY A 516 0.02 -13.37 5.83
CA GLY A 516 0.34 -14.34 4.79
C GLY A 516 1.80 -14.81 4.87
N GLU A 517 2.76 -13.89 4.94
CA GLU A 517 4.17 -14.25 5.06
C GLU A 517 4.49 -14.96 6.38
N LEU A 518 3.91 -14.52 7.51
CA LEU A 518 4.06 -15.20 8.79
C LEU A 518 3.55 -16.65 8.73
N ILE A 519 2.43 -16.91 8.05
CA ILE A 519 1.89 -18.27 7.87
C ILE A 519 2.77 -19.11 6.94
N LEU A 520 3.27 -18.53 5.85
CA LEU A 520 4.18 -19.23 4.93
C LEU A 520 5.52 -19.54 5.61
N MET A 521 6.00 -18.64 6.46
CA MET A 521 7.19 -18.82 7.28
C MET A 521 6.98 -19.86 8.38
N LEU A 522 5.86 -19.81 9.12
CA LEU A 522 5.51 -20.80 10.12
C LEU A 522 5.27 -22.19 9.49
N ARG A 523 4.79 -22.26 8.25
CA ARG A 523 4.76 -23.51 7.46
C ARG A 523 6.16 -24.08 7.29
N ASP A 524 7.05 -23.28 6.73
CA ASP A 524 8.40 -23.71 6.36
C ASP A 524 9.17 -24.13 7.62
N ILE A 525 8.90 -23.46 8.75
CA ILE A 525 9.42 -23.81 10.07
C ILE A 525 8.79 -25.10 10.62
N ALA A 526 7.49 -25.31 10.48
CA ALA A 526 6.82 -26.53 10.96
C ALA A 526 7.17 -27.80 10.14
N GLU A 527 7.83 -27.65 9.00
CA GLU A 527 8.34 -28.77 8.20
C GLU A 527 9.74 -29.24 8.65
N ASP A 528 10.43 -28.46 9.49
CA ASP A 528 11.76 -28.73 10.05
C ASP A 528 11.77 -28.51 11.57
N ASP A 529 11.80 -29.58 12.36
CA ASP A 529 11.81 -29.50 13.83
C ASP A 529 12.99 -28.66 14.39
N THR A 530 14.08 -28.50 13.63
CA THR A 530 15.21 -27.65 14.04
C THR A 530 14.92 -26.15 13.85
N ALA A 531 14.01 -25.81 12.94
CA ALA A 531 13.59 -24.44 12.68
C ALA A 531 12.63 -23.90 13.75
N ILE A 532 11.87 -24.76 14.44
CA ILE A 532 11.00 -24.35 15.56
C ILE A 532 11.85 -23.75 16.69
N ALA A 533 13.01 -24.35 16.96
CA ALA A 533 13.96 -23.85 17.96
C ALA A 533 14.63 -22.52 17.56
N ALA A 534 14.54 -22.13 16.28
CA ALA A 534 15.10 -20.88 15.76
C ALA A 534 14.12 -19.69 15.90
N ILE A 535 12.87 -19.92 16.31
CA ILE A 535 11.92 -18.85 16.66
C ILE A 535 12.27 -18.31 18.05
N ASP A 536 13.27 -17.44 18.12
CA ASP A 536 13.67 -16.74 19.34
C ASP A 536 13.31 -15.24 19.30
N ALA A 537 13.56 -14.52 20.39
CA ALA A 537 13.26 -13.09 20.47
C ALA A 537 14.03 -12.26 19.43
N ALA A 538 15.26 -12.66 19.10
CA ALA A 538 16.08 -11.96 18.12
C ALA A 538 15.54 -12.16 16.69
N PHE A 539 15.00 -13.34 16.40
CA PHE A 539 14.27 -13.63 15.17
C PHE A 539 13.04 -12.75 15.03
N VAL A 540 12.19 -12.69 16.06
CA VAL A 540 10.98 -11.84 16.05
C VAL A 540 11.34 -10.37 15.89
N GLN A 541 12.38 -9.91 16.59
CA GLN A 541 12.87 -8.54 16.42
C GLN A 541 13.29 -8.26 14.98
N ARG A 542 14.11 -9.13 14.36
CA ARG A 542 14.50 -8.98 12.94
C ARG A 542 13.30 -8.97 12.00
N LEU A 543 12.30 -9.82 12.27
CA LEU A 543 11.06 -9.88 11.49
C LEU A 543 10.26 -8.56 11.59
N LEU A 544 10.12 -8.01 12.80
CA LEU A 544 9.42 -6.74 13.01
C LEU A 544 10.19 -5.56 12.41
N GLU A 545 11.52 -5.57 12.50
CA GLU A 545 12.40 -4.55 11.91
C GLU A 545 12.35 -4.59 10.38
N SER A 546 12.44 -5.77 9.77
CA SER A 546 12.42 -5.91 8.31
C SER A 546 11.06 -5.55 7.71
N GLN A 547 9.98 -5.89 8.41
CA GLN A 547 8.61 -5.66 7.94
C GLN A 547 7.99 -4.36 8.48
N ARG A 548 8.73 -3.61 9.32
CA ARG A 548 8.28 -2.38 10.00
C ARG A 548 6.94 -2.56 10.74
N VAL A 549 6.76 -3.70 11.39
CA VAL A 549 5.50 -4.04 12.04
C VAL A 549 5.55 -3.77 13.53
N PRO A 550 4.54 -3.09 14.11
CA PRO A 550 4.41 -2.99 15.55
C PRO A 550 4.13 -4.36 16.19
N LEU A 551 4.78 -4.65 17.32
CA LEU A 551 4.59 -5.89 18.07
C LEU A 551 3.10 -6.20 18.39
N ALA A 552 2.30 -5.16 18.65
CA ALA A 552 0.86 -5.29 18.88
C ALA A 552 0.10 -5.87 17.67
N THR A 553 0.48 -5.51 16.45
CA THR A 553 -0.13 -6.02 15.21
C THR A 553 0.21 -7.50 15.00
N LEU A 554 1.43 -7.93 15.37
CA LEU A 554 1.82 -9.34 15.35
C LEU A 554 1.01 -10.15 16.39
N ALA A 555 0.80 -9.58 17.59
CA ALA A 555 0.00 -10.22 18.63
C ALA A 555 -1.46 -10.47 18.19
N GLU A 556 -2.07 -9.48 17.54
CA GLU A 556 -3.42 -9.59 17.00
C GLU A 556 -3.52 -10.63 15.87
N ALA A 557 -2.51 -10.69 15.00
CA ALA A 557 -2.42 -11.72 13.96
C ALA A 557 -2.37 -13.14 14.55
N ILE A 558 -1.51 -13.36 15.55
CA ILE A 558 -1.37 -14.63 16.28
C ILE A 558 -2.72 -15.05 16.89
N ALA A 559 -3.42 -14.12 17.55
CA ALA A 559 -4.72 -14.39 18.16
C ALA A 559 -5.80 -14.78 17.13
N THR A 560 -5.80 -14.13 15.96
CA THR A 560 -6.73 -14.42 14.87
C THR A 560 -6.50 -15.82 14.28
N ILE A 561 -5.23 -16.21 14.12
CA ILE A 561 -4.84 -17.53 13.61
C ILE A 561 -5.26 -18.64 14.58
N GLU A 562 -5.06 -18.45 15.89
CA GLU A 562 -5.49 -19.38 16.95
C GLU A 562 -7.00 -19.67 16.86
N LEU A 563 -7.80 -18.61 16.75
CA LEU A 563 -9.26 -18.68 16.59
C LEU A 563 -9.67 -19.42 15.31
N GLY A 564 -9.03 -19.11 14.18
CA GLY A 564 -9.29 -19.76 12.89
C GLY A 564 -8.93 -21.25 12.91
N GLY A 565 -7.78 -21.62 13.47
CA GLY A 565 -7.34 -23.01 13.63
C GLY A 565 -8.27 -23.83 14.53
N TRP A 566 -8.84 -23.21 15.56
CA TRP A 566 -9.79 -23.87 16.46
C TRP A 566 -11.12 -24.24 15.76
N VAL A 567 -11.59 -23.40 14.84
CA VAL A 567 -12.76 -23.68 13.99
C VAL A 567 -12.43 -24.78 12.96
N ALA A 568 -11.25 -24.74 12.34
CA ALA A 568 -10.84 -25.69 11.31
C ALA A 568 -10.58 -27.11 11.84
N SER A 569 -10.03 -27.25 13.05
CA SER A 569 -9.75 -28.55 13.68
C SER A 569 -11.00 -29.33 14.11
N GLY A 570 -12.20 -28.76 13.96
CA GLY A 570 -13.45 -29.38 14.38
C GLY A 570 -13.67 -29.41 15.90
N ARG A 571 -12.67 -29.00 16.70
CA ARG A 571 -12.74 -28.89 18.17
C ARG A 571 -13.85 -27.94 18.61
N PHE A 572 -14.06 -26.84 17.87
CA PHE A 572 -15.19 -25.95 18.11
C PHE A 572 -16.54 -26.67 18.12
N LYS A 573 -16.79 -27.60 17.19
CA LYS A 573 -18.06 -28.34 17.10
C LYS A 573 -18.18 -29.47 18.12
N SER A 574 -17.09 -30.14 18.49
CA SER A 574 -17.12 -31.18 19.54
C SER A 574 -17.42 -30.57 20.89
N ASP A 575 -16.79 -29.42 21.18
CA ASP A 575 -16.83 -28.81 22.50
C ASP A 575 -18.18 -28.09 22.71
N LEU A 576 -18.76 -27.48 21.65
CA LEU A 576 -20.13 -26.96 21.69
C LEU A 576 -21.16 -28.07 21.90
N LYS A 577 -20.97 -29.25 21.28
CA LYS A 577 -21.84 -30.42 21.47
C LYS A 577 -21.68 -31.04 22.86
N GLN A 578 -20.51 -30.92 23.48
CA GLN A 578 -20.27 -31.42 24.82
C GLN A 578 -20.84 -30.47 25.87
N ALA A 579 -20.57 -29.17 25.76
CA ALA A 579 -21.17 -28.14 26.60
C ALA A 579 -22.70 -28.10 26.50
N GLY A 580 -23.25 -28.30 25.30
CA GLY A 580 -24.69 -28.44 25.10
C GLY A 580 -25.27 -29.67 25.80
N ARG A 581 -24.52 -30.77 25.91
CA ARG A 581 -24.93 -31.98 26.64
C ARG A 581 -24.85 -31.80 28.16
N GLU A 582 -23.82 -31.14 28.65
CA GLU A 582 -23.63 -30.84 30.08
C GLU A 582 -24.69 -29.85 30.59
N LEU A 583 -25.01 -28.80 29.81
CA LEU A 583 -26.10 -27.86 30.12
C LEU A 583 -27.50 -28.50 30.07
N LEU A 584 -27.68 -29.55 29.24
CA LEU A 584 -28.91 -30.33 29.23
C LEU A 584 -29.01 -31.27 30.44
N GLN A 585 -27.89 -31.82 30.93
CA GLN A 585 -27.86 -32.64 32.14
C GLN A 585 -28.08 -31.81 33.41
N GLU A 586 -27.54 -30.59 33.49
CA GLU A 586 -27.80 -29.66 34.61
C GLU A 586 -29.25 -29.15 34.68
N ARG A 587 -30.00 -29.20 33.56
CA ARG A 587 -31.43 -28.85 33.54
C ARG A 587 -32.38 -30.01 33.83
N ILE A 588 -31.87 -31.24 33.81
CA ILE A 588 -32.64 -32.48 34.06
C ILE A 588 -32.50 -32.95 35.52
N HIS A 589 -31.60 -32.34 36.29
CA HIS A 589 -31.51 -32.44 37.75
C HIS A 589 -32.00 -31.16 38.41
#